data_AF-A0A368DBL7-F1
#
_entry.id   AF-A0A368DBL7-F1
#
_cell.length_a   1.000
_cell.length_b   1.000
_cell.length_c   1.000
_cell.angle_alpha   90.00
_cell.angle_beta   90.00
_cell.angle_gamma   90.00
#
_symmetry.space_group_name_H-M   'P 1'
#
loop_
_entity.id
_entity.type
_entity.pdbx_description
1 polymer ?
#
loop_
_entity_poly.entity_id
_entity_poly.type
_entity_poly.pdbx_seq_one_letter_code
_entity_poly.pdbx_strand_id
1 'polypeptide(L)'
;MKRFFAFNGTISGSTFILRTLFSIVLSIPFIVITIAMFSSIVFNYMDIDFANANGMSMAESNTIGEEAGLKIAEEMMEIGPMAWFSQNISIIWVFVIILSLIPVLWFSLATYYKRVSSLFYSNRVVAFFAFIAAEATLDIVGITSGNNSVYWICALIGLAIYAYLLFSNSSIGEHDG
;
A
#
# COMPACT_ATOMS: atom_id res chain seq x y z
N MET A 1 -12.02 18.78 -5.30
CA MET A 1 -12.05 17.33 -4.96
C MET A 1 -12.57 16.47 -6.13
N LYS A 2 -13.82 16.60 -6.60
CA LYS A 2 -14.38 15.70 -7.64
C LYS A 2 -13.49 15.49 -8.90
N ARG A 3 -12.88 16.55 -9.42
CA ARG A 3 -11.98 16.47 -10.60
C ARG A 3 -10.73 15.60 -10.38
N PHE A 4 -10.27 15.46 -9.14
CA PHE A 4 -9.08 14.66 -8.80
C PHE A 4 -9.37 13.15 -8.86
N PHE A 5 -10.57 12.75 -8.44
CA PHE A 5 -11.02 11.36 -8.38
C PHE A 5 -11.80 10.91 -9.62
N ALA A 6 -11.99 11.80 -10.60
CA ALA A 6 -12.71 11.47 -11.83
C ALA A 6 -11.79 10.78 -12.85
N PHE A 7 -12.30 9.72 -13.48
CA PHE A 7 -11.66 9.06 -14.62
C PHE A 7 -11.96 9.83 -15.92
N ASN A 8 -11.57 11.10 -15.95
CA ASN A 8 -11.70 11.98 -17.12
C ASN A 8 -10.58 13.02 -17.15
N GLY A 9 -10.43 13.67 -18.30
CA GLY A 9 -9.37 14.66 -18.53
C GLY A 9 -7.98 14.03 -18.62
N THR A 10 -6.95 14.88 -18.65
CA THR A 10 -5.55 14.48 -18.80
C THR A 10 -4.65 15.28 -17.87
N ILE A 11 -3.46 14.75 -17.56
CA ILE A 11 -2.46 15.42 -16.72
C ILE A 11 -1.06 15.33 -17.34
N SER A 12 -0.23 16.34 -17.07
CA SER A 12 1.18 16.36 -17.40
C SER A 12 1.99 15.39 -16.52
N GLY A 13 3.26 15.16 -16.89
CA GLY A 13 4.21 14.40 -16.07
C GLY A 13 4.49 15.05 -14.71
N SER A 14 4.58 16.38 -14.66
CA SER A 14 4.78 17.12 -13.40
C SER A 14 3.59 17.01 -12.45
N THR A 15 2.37 17.10 -12.96
CA THR A 15 1.16 16.87 -12.16
C THR A 15 1.03 15.39 -11.76
N PHE A 16 1.47 14.47 -12.61
CA PHE A 16 1.50 13.05 -12.30
C PHE A 16 2.38 12.74 -11.09
N ILE A 17 3.64 13.22 -11.03
CA ILE A 17 4.49 13.02 -9.84
C ILE A 17 3.93 13.64 -8.58
N LEU A 18 3.37 14.86 -8.66
CA LEU A 18 2.77 15.52 -7.51
C LEU A 18 1.59 14.71 -6.96
N ARG A 19 0.75 14.17 -7.84
CA ARG A 19 -0.36 13.29 -7.46
C ARG A 19 0.16 11.96 -6.90
N THR A 20 1.19 11.34 -7.47
CA THR A 20 1.81 10.14 -6.88
C THR A 20 2.29 10.40 -5.46
N LEU A 21 2.97 11.52 -5.20
CA LEU A 21 3.37 11.91 -3.85
C LEU A 21 2.17 12.13 -2.92
N PHE A 22 1.11 12.76 -3.42
CA PHE A 22 -0.13 12.92 -2.65
C PHE A 22 -0.79 11.57 -2.31
N SER A 23 -0.66 10.55 -3.16
CA SER A 23 -1.16 9.20 -2.87
C SER A 23 -0.49 8.56 -1.65
N ILE A 24 0.79 8.88 -1.40
CA ILE A 24 1.52 8.48 -0.19
C ILE A 24 0.93 9.18 1.04
N VAL A 25 0.60 10.46 0.94
CA VAL A 25 -0.07 11.18 2.03
C VAL A 25 -1.47 10.61 2.28
N LEU A 26 -2.17 10.22 1.21
CA LEU A 26 -3.50 9.62 1.31
C LEU A 26 -3.49 8.23 1.95
N SER A 27 -2.34 7.54 2.00
CA SER A 27 -2.21 6.24 2.68
C SER A 27 -1.98 6.35 4.19
N ILE A 28 -1.80 7.55 4.74
CA ILE A 28 -1.62 7.77 6.19
C ILE A 28 -2.72 7.10 7.03
N PRO A 29 -4.03 7.22 6.72
CA PRO A 29 -5.07 6.54 7.50
C PRO A 29 -4.88 5.01 7.53
N PHE A 30 -4.54 4.40 6.40
CA PHE A 30 -4.23 2.97 6.33
C PHE A 30 -3.02 2.59 7.20
N ILE A 31 -1.95 3.38 7.15
CA ILE A 31 -0.75 3.17 7.97
C ILE A 31 -1.10 3.24 9.47
N VAL A 32 -1.85 4.29 9.88
CA VAL A 32 -2.26 4.48 11.28
C VAL A 32 -3.13 3.32 11.76
N ILE A 33 -4.11 2.88 10.97
CA ILE A 33 -4.98 1.75 11.31
C ILE A 33 -4.16 0.46 11.43
N THR A 34 -3.22 0.22 10.53
CA THR A 34 -2.36 -0.97 10.56
C THR A 34 -1.48 -1.00 11.81
N ILE A 35 -0.86 0.14 12.15
CA ILE A 35 -0.08 0.28 13.38
C ILE A 35 -0.98 0.04 14.60
N ALA A 36 -2.16 0.66 14.66
CA ALA A 36 -3.09 0.50 15.77
C ALA A 36 -3.53 -0.96 15.95
N MET A 37 -3.77 -1.69 14.87
CA MET A 37 -4.10 -3.11 14.91
C MET A 37 -2.94 -3.93 15.52
N PHE A 38 -1.72 -3.77 15.00
CA PHE A 38 -0.57 -4.51 15.53
C PHE A 38 -0.26 -4.14 16.97
N SER A 39 -0.31 -2.85 17.33
CA SER A 39 -0.15 -2.42 18.72
C SER A 39 -1.21 -3.04 19.62
N SER A 40 -2.47 -3.08 19.21
CA SER A 40 -3.54 -3.73 19.98
C SER A 40 -3.28 -5.21 20.22
N ILE A 41 -2.73 -5.93 19.22
CA ILE A 41 -2.36 -7.33 19.38
C ILE A 41 -1.23 -7.44 20.39
N VAL A 42 -0.13 -6.70 20.21
CA VAL A 42 1.01 -6.75 21.14
C VAL A 42 0.58 -6.40 22.57
N PHE A 43 -0.26 -5.38 22.76
CA PHE A 43 -0.80 -5.01 24.08
C PHE A 43 -1.64 -6.11 24.72
N ASN A 44 -2.29 -7.00 23.96
CA ASN A 44 -3.01 -8.13 24.55
C ASN A 44 -2.06 -9.21 25.09
N TYR A 45 -0.84 -9.31 24.55
CA TYR A 45 0.19 -10.26 25.00
C TYR A 45 1.07 -9.68 26.10
N MET A 46 1.21 -8.35 26.13
CA MET A 46 1.81 -7.63 27.23
C MET A 46 0.79 -7.61 28.37
N ASP A 47 0.98 -8.47 29.37
CA ASP A 47 0.14 -8.59 30.56
C ASP A 47 0.32 -7.37 31.50
N ILE A 48 0.19 -6.17 30.93
CA ILE A 48 0.41 -4.89 31.59
C ILE A 48 -0.92 -4.40 32.14
N ASP A 49 -0.98 -4.31 33.47
CA ASP A 49 -2.02 -3.54 34.12
C ASP A 49 -1.69 -2.05 34.03
N PHE A 50 -2.39 -1.34 33.15
CA PHE A 50 -2.23 0.10 32.95
C PHE A 50 -2.49 0.92 34.22
N ALA A 51 -3.20 0.38 35.22
CA ALA A 51 -3.38 1.03 36.52
C ALA A 51 -2.11 1.02 37.38
N ASN A 52 -1.23 0.03 37.17
CA ASN A 52 0.03 -0.16 37.88
C ASN A 52 1.27 0.20 37.04
N ALA A 53 1.09 0.62 35.79
CA ALA A 53 2.18 1.00 34.88
C ALA A 53 2.92 2.29 35.28
N ASN A 54 2.40 3.06 36.25
CA ASN A 54 3.05 4.25 36.77
C ASN A 54 4.31 3.87 37.58
N GLY A 55 5.48 4.13 37.00
CA GLY A 55 6.78 3.89 37.64
C GLY A 55 7.62 2.77 37.01
N MET A 56 7.11 2.13 35.96
CA MET A 56 7.84 1.10 35.22
C MET A 56 9.14 1.68 34.62
N SER A 57 10.26 1.00 34.84
CA SER A 57 11.54 1.41 34.25
C SER A 57 11.61 1.04 32.76
N MET A 58 12.46 1.72 31.99
CA MET A 58 12.70 1.36 30.59
C MET A 58 13.21 -0.08 30.42
N ALA A 59 13.98 -0.58 31.38
CA ALA A 59 14.47 -1.96 31.36
C ALA A 59 13.31 -2.96 31.51
N GLU A 60 12.41 -2.71 32.46
CA GLU A 60 11.24 -3.55 32.73
C GLU A 60 10.24 -3.54 31.56
N SER A 61 10.00 -2.37 30.97
CA SER A 61 9.15 -2.25 29.77
C SER A 61 9.74 -3.03 28.58
N ASN A 62 11.07 -3.04 28.41
CA ASN A 62 11.71 -3.80 27.34
C ASN A 62 11.58 -5.31 27.57
N THR A 63 11.76 -5.78 28.81
CA THR A 63 11.59 -7.21 29.15
C THR A 63 10.16 -7.68 28.88
N ILE A 64 9.14 -6.89 29.26
CA ILE A 64 7.73 -7.22 28.98
C ILE A 64 7.46 -7.27 27.47
N GLY A 65 8.02 -6.33 26.71
CA GLY A 65 7.91 -6.32 25.25
C GLY A 65 8.58 -7.55 24.60
N GLU A 66 9.74 -7.96 25.11
CA GLU A 66 10.46 -9.14 24.65
C GLU A 66 9.68 -10.43 24.95
N GLU A 67 9.14 -10.58 26.16
CA GLU A 67 8.29 -11.71 26.54
C GLU A 67 7.02 -11.81 25.68
N ALA A 68 6.36 -10.68 25.40
CA ALA A 68 5.21 -10.65 24.51
C ALA A 68 5.59 -11.07 23.08
N GLY A 69 6.74 -10.61 22.58
CA GLY A 69 7.27 -11.03 21.28
C GLY A 69 7.56 -12.53 21.20
N LEU A 70 8.13 -13.11 22.26
CA LEU A 70 8.40 -14.54 22.36
C LEU A 70 7.11 -15.36 22.37
N LYS A 71 6.11 -14.97 23.16
CA LYS A 71 4.80 -15.66 23.19
C LYS A 71 4.12 -15.65 21.82
N ILE A 72 4.14 -14.50 21.12
CA ILE A 72 3.61 -14.41 19.75
C ILE A 72 4.35 -15.37 18.81
N ALA A 73 5.68 -15.40 18.88
CA ALA A 73 6.49 -16.28 18.03
C ALA A 73 6.23 -17.77 18.34
N GLU A 74 6.14 -18.15 19.61
CA GLU A 74 5.83 -19.51 20.06
C GLU A 74 4.45 -19.96 19.56
N GLU A 75 3.40 -19.17 19.79
CA GLU A 75 2.07 -19.50 19.28
C GLU A 75 2.05 -19.60 17.75
N MET A 76 2.70 -18.67 17.03
CA MET A 76 2.79 -18.74 15.57
C MET A 76 3.51 -20.00 15.07
N MET A 77 4.48 -20.53 15.82
CA MET A 77 5.15 -21.80 15.51
C MET A 77 4.26 -23.01 15.81
N GLU A 78 3.47 -22.97 16.88
CA GLU A 78 2.60 -24.07 17.30
C GLU A 78 1.37 -24.26 16.41
N ILE A 79 0.62 -23.18 16.15
CA ILE A 79 -0.63 -23.25 15.38
C ILE A 79 -0.46 -22.86 13.91
N GLY A 80 0.70 -22.32 13.55
CA GLY A 80 1.02 -21.83 12.21
C GLY A 80 0.52 -20.40 11.96
N PRO A 81 1.19 -19.63 11.07
CA PRO A 81 0.89 -18.21 10.87
C PRO A 81 -0.56 -17.92 10.44
N MET A 82 -1.12 -18.76 9.57
CA MET A 82 -2.47 -18.53 9.03
C MET A 82 -3.55 -18.68 10.11
N ALA A 83 -3.42 -19.70 10.97
CA ALA A 83 -4.35 -19.91 12.07
C ALA A 83 -4.20 -18.80 13.12
N TRP A 84 -2.95 -18.41 13.43
CA TRP A 84 -2.67 -17.32 14.37
C TRP A 84 -3.31 -16.01 13.92
N PHE A 85 -3.17 -15.63 12.64
CA PHE A 85 -3.83 -14.44 12.11
C PHE A 85 -5.36 -14.53 12.21
N SER A 86 -5.94 -15.68 11.91
CA SER A 86 -7.39 -15.87 11.99
C SER A 86 -7.93 -15.77 13.42
N GLN A 87 -7.12 -16.11 14.43
CA GLN A 87 -7.53 -16.05 15.84
C GLN A 87 -7.29 -14.68 16.47
N ASN A 88 -6.20 -14.00 16.09
CA ASN A 88 -5.77 -12.75 16.71
C ASN A 88 -6.24 -11.49 15.96
N ILE A 89 -6.59 -11.59 14.67
CA ILE A 89 -7.11 -10.47 13.88
C ILE A 89 -8.63 -10.59 13.73
N SER A 90 -9.36 -9.71 14.41
CA SER A 90 -10.81 -9.57 14.22
C SER A 90 -11.16 -9.16 12.79
N ILE A 91 -12.28 -9.67 12.28
CA ILE A 91 -12.81 -9.30 10.96
C ILE A 91 -13.12 -7.80 10.84
N ILE A 92 -13.38 -7.12 11.96
CA ILE A 92 -13.56 -5.66 11.99
C ILE A 92 -12.28 -4.95 11.58
N TRP A 93 -11.12 -5.40 12.07
CA TRP A 93 -9.82 -4.84 11.67
C TRP A 93 -9.58 -5.01 10.18
N VAL A 94 -9.85 -6.21 9.65
CA VAL A 94 -9.76 -6.50 8.21
C VAL A 94 -10.64 -5.56 7.40
N PHE A 95 -11.90 -5.38 7.81
CA PHE A 95 -12.84 -4.50 7.11
C PHE A 95 -12.39 -3.03 7.12
N VAL A 96 -11.97 -2.52 8.27
CA VAL A 96 -11.50 -1.12 8.41
C VAL A 96 -10.23 -0.88 7.59
N ILE A 97 -9.30 -1.84 7.57
CA ILE A 97 -8.12 -1.80 6.71
C ILE A 97 -8.52 -1.72 5.23
N ILE A 98 -9.38 -2.60 4.75
CA ILE A 98 -9.84 -2.61 3.35
C ILE A 98 -10.50 -1.27 3.00
N LEU A 99 -11.39 -0.76 3.85
CA LEU A 99 -12.04 0.53 3.62
C LEU A 99 -11.05 1.69 3.55
N SER A 100 -10.00 1.68 4.38
CA SER A 100 -8.98 2.73 4.40
C SER A 100 -8.14 2.77 3.12
N LEU A 101 -8.05 1.66 2.37
CA LEU A 101 -7.33 1.58 1.10
C LEU A 101 -8.14 2.11 -0.09
N ILE A 102 -9.48 2.12 0.00
CA ILE A 102 -10.35 2.53 -1.13
C ILE A 102 -9.97 3.92 -1.68
N PRO A 103 -9.79 4.97 -0.86
CA PRO A 103 -9.42 6.29 -1.36
C PRO A 103 -8.07 6.30 -2.09
N VAL A 104 -7.09 5.55 -1.57
CA VAL A 104 -5.75 5.43 -2.14
C VAL A 104 -5.82 4.76 -3.50
N LEU A 105 -6.45 3.57 -3.57
CA LEU A 105 -6.59 2.82 -4.81
C LEU A 105 -7.33 3.62 -5.87
N TRP A 106 -8.46 4.24 -5.50
CA TRP A 106 -9.25 5.04 -6.43
C TRP A 106 -8.48 6.25 -6.97
N PHE A 107 -7.81 6.99 -6.08
CA PHE A 107 -7.05 8.17 -6.47
C PHE A 107 -5.84 7.83 -7.35
N SER A 108 -5.14 6.73 -7.03
CA SER A 108 -4.02 6.24 -7.83
C SER A 108 -4.50 5.82 -9.22
N LEU A 109 -5.57 5.01 -9.32
CA LEU A 109 -6.13 4.59 -10.60
C LEU A 109 -6.59 5.78 -11.45
N ALA A 110 -7.27 6.77 -10.85
CA ALA A 110 -7.68 7.98 -11.57
C ALA A 110 -6.46 8.79 -12.07
N THR A 111 -5.38 8.83 -11.29
CA THR A 111 -4.13 9.51 -11.65
C THR A 111 -3.44 8.82 -12.82
N TYR A 112 -3.28 7.49 -12.77
CA TYR A 112 -2.74 6.71 -13.89
C TYR A 112 -3.62 6.81 -15.13
N TYR A 113 -4.94 6.73 -14.99
CA TYR A 113 -5.87 6.88 -16.11
C TYR A 113 -5.69 8.21 -16.84
N LYS A 114 -5.66 9.33 -16.11
CA LYS A 114 -5.45 10.66 -16.70
C LYS A 114 -4.10 10.78 -17.39
N ARG A 115 -3.06 10.16 -16.82
CA ARG A 115 -1.72 10.23 -17.39
C ARG A 115 -1.60 9.38 -18.66
N VAL A 116 -2.05 8.14 -18.62
CA VAL A 116 -2.10 7.26 -19.80
C VAL A 116 -2.97 7.89 -20.90
N SER A 117 -4.10 8.50 -20.53
CA SER A 117 -4.96 9.23 -21.47
C SER A 117 -4.27 10.43 -22.13
N SER A 118 -3.28 11.03 -21.47
CA SER A 118 -2.49 12.12 -22.06
C SER A 118 -1.51 11.65 -23.13
N LEU A 119 -0.98 10.44 -22.99
CA LEU A 119 0.03 9.87 -23.89
C LEU A 119 -0.62 9.08 -25.04
N PHE A 120 -1.76 8.45 -24.78
CA PHE A 120 -2.46 7.57 -25.72
C PHE A 120 -3.90 8.03 -25.97
N TYR A 121 -4.10 9.32 -26.25
CA TYR A 121 -5.42 9.96 -26.30
C TYR A 121 -6.48 9.22 -27.14
N SER A 122 -6.12 8.76 -28.34
CA SER A 122 -7.04 8.07 -29.26
C SER A 122 -7.48 6.70 -28.75
N ASN A 123 -6.61 6.00 -28.02
CA ASN A 123 -6.83 4.62 -27.54
C ASN A 123 -6.82 4.52 -26.02
N ARG A 124 -7.17 5.61 -25.32
CA ARG A 124 -6.89 5.80 -23.89
C ARG A 124 -7.40 4.69 -22.98
N VAL A 125 -8.58 4.16 -23.26
CA VAL A 125 -9.21 3.11 -22.44
C VAL A 125 -8.45 1.79 -22.60
N VAL A 126 -8.15 1.41 -23.84
CA VAL A 126 -7.39 0.20 -24.16
C VAL A 126 -5.97 0.30 -23.58
N ALA A 127 -5.31 1.45 -23.77
CA ALA A 127 -3.98 1.70 -23.23
C ALA A 127 -3.95 1.64 -21.70
N PHE A 128 -4.99 2.17 -21.03
CA PHE A 128 -5.09 2.11 -19.57
C PHE A 128 -5.24 0.68 -19.05
N PHE A 129 -6.15 -0.12 -19.64
CA PHE A 129 -6.29 -1.52 -19.22
C PHE A 129 -5.05 -2.36 -19.57
N ALA A 130 -4.39 -2.10 -20.70
CA ALA A 130 -3.13 -2.73 -21.04
C ALA A 130 -2.03 -2.39 -20.03
N PHE A 131 -1.94 -1.13 -19.60
CA PHE A 131 -1.04 -0.70 -18.54
C PHE A 131 -1.31 -1.44 -17.22
N ILE A 132 -2.56 -1.49 -16.76
CA ILE A 132 -2.93 -2.21 -15.52
C ILE A 132 -2.60 -3.70 -15.63
N ALA A 133 -2.89 -4.34 -16.77
CA ALA A 133 -2.56 -5.74 -16.99
C ALA A 133 -1.04 -5.99 -17.00
N ALA A 134 -0.26 -5.08 -17.60
CA ALA A 134 1.19 -5.17 -17.62
C ALA A 134 1.79 -5.06 -16.20
N GLU A 135 1.40 -4.05 -15.43
CA GLU A 135 1.85 -3.87 -14.03
C GLU A 135 1.48 -5.08 -13.17
N ALA A 136 0.22 -5.53 -13.21
CA ALA A 136 -0.22 -6.69 -12.45
C ALA A 136 0.52 -7.97 -12.84
N THR A 137 0.84 -8.15 -14.14
CA THR A 137 1.60 -9.31 -14.62
C THR A 137 3.04 -9.26 -14.11
N LEU A 138 3.68 -8.09 -14.12
CA LEU A 138 5.04 -7.91 -13.60
C LEU A 138 5.10 -8.24 -12.11
N ASP A 139 4.13 -7.78 -11.32
CA ASP A 139 4.04 -8.08 -9.89
C ASP A 139 3.83 -9.57 -9.62
N ILE A 140 2.86 -10.19 -10.30
CA ILE A 140 2.57 -11.63 -10.14
C ILE A 140 3.79 -12.46 -10.53
N VAL A 141 4.40 -12.20 -11.68
CA VAL A 141 5.58 -12.94 -12.14
C VAL A 141 6.76 -12.72 -11.19
N GLY A 142 7.00 -11.48 -10.77
CA GLY A 142 8.07 -11.15 -9.84
C GLY A 142 7.94 -11.91 -8.52
N ILE A 143 6.76 -11.87 -7.90
CA ILE A 143 6.48 -12.49 -6.60
C ILE A 143 6.47 -14.02 -6.69
N THR A 144 5.82 -14.59 -7.71
CA THR A 144 5.63 -16.04 -7.82
C THR A 144 6.84 -16.80 -8.36
N SER A 145 7.80 -16.11 -8.99
CA SER A 145 8.97 -16.73 -9.62
C SER A 145 9.87 -17.51 -8.65
N GLY A 146 9.84 -17.18 -7.35
CA GLY A 146 10.78 -17.72 -6.35
C GLY A 146 12.25 -17.38 -6.64
N ASN A 147 12.52 -16.50 -7.61
CA ASN A 147 13.86 -16.15 -8.08
C ASN A 147 14.09 -14.65 -7.89
N ASN A 148 15.03 -14.30 -7.02
CA ASN A 148 15.33 -12.92 -6.67
C ASN A 148 15.72 -12.09 -7.91
N SER A 149 16.47 -12.65 -8.87
CA SER A 149 16.84 -11.94 -10.09
C SER A 149 15.62 -11.63 -10.96
N VAL A 150 14.67 -12.56 -11.09
CA VAL A 150 13.44 -12.34 -11.85
C VAL A 150 12.60 -11.25 -11.18
N TYR A 151 12.46 -11.27 -9.86
CA TYR A 151 11.81 -10.21 -9.10
C TYR A 151 12.41 -8.83 -9.39
N TRP A 152 13.74 -8.69 -9.32
CA TRP A 152 14.41 -7.42 -9.58
C TRP A 152 14.27 -6.96 -11.03
N ILE A 153 14.29 -7.88 -11.99
CA ILE A 153 14.04 -7.54 -13.41
C ILE A 153 12.62 -7.00 -13.58
N CYS A 154 11.60 -7.68 -13.03
CA CYS A 154 10.22 -7.22 -13.07
C CYS A 154 10.06 -5.83 -12.42
N ALA A 155 10.67 -5.62 -11.25
CA ALA A 155 10.65 -4.34 -10.54
C ALA A 155 11.31 -3.22 -11.38
N LEU A 156 12.44 -3.50 -12.03
CA LEU A 156 13.11 -2.53 -12.91
C LEU A 156 12.27 -2.19 -14.15
N ILE A 157 11.57 -3.17 -14.73
CA ILE A 157 10.66 -2.92 -15.86
C ILE A 157 9.49 -2.04 -15.41
N GLY A 158 8.86 -2.33 -14.26
CA GLY A 158 7.80 -1.47 -13.71
C GLY A 158 8.29 -0.05 -13.43
N LEU A 159 9.50 0.10 -12.88
CA LEU A 159 10.13 1.41 -12.69
C LEU A 159 10.39 2.14 -14.02
N ALA A 160 10.79 1.42 -15.07
CA ALA A 160 10.96 2.00 -16.40
C ALA A 160 9.63 2.47 -17.01
N ILE A 161 8.54 1.71 -16.82
CA ILE A 161 7.19 2.13 -17.23
C ILE A 161 6.77 3.39 -16.47
N TYR A 162 6.98 3.44 -15.16
CA TYR A 162 6.72 4.62 -14.36
C TYR A 162 7.53 5.83 -14.82
N ALA A 163 8.83 5.65 -15.09
CA ALA A 163 9.69 6.71 -15.62
C ALA A 163 9.23 7.19 -17.01
N TYR A 164 8.78 6.28 -17.87
CA TYR A 164 8.18 6.63 -19.16
C TYR A 164 6.92 7.49 -18.98
N LEU A 165 6.02 7.11 -18.08
CA LEU A 165 4.84 7.92 -17.74
C LEU A 165 5.25 9.28 -17.20
N LEU A 166 6.32 9.37 -16.41
CA LEU A 166 6.78 10.62 -15.82
C LEU A 166 7.36 11.59 -16.87
N PHE A 167 8.28 11.13 -17.71
CA PHE A 167 9.10 11.99 -18.55
C PHE A 167 8.60 12.15 -19.98
N SER A 168 7.70 11.30 -20.46
CA SER A 168 7.23 11.40 -21.84
C SER A 168 6.40 12.66 -22.09
N ASN A 169 6.70 13.37 -23.17
CA ASN A 169 5.88 14.51 -23.56
C ASN A 169 4.52 14.04 -24.08
N SER A 170 3.47 14.72 -23.63
CA SER A 170 2.11 14.47 -24.12
C SER A 170 1.90 15.19 -25.44
N SER A 171 1.07 14.64 -26.32
CA SER A 171 0.67 15.30 -27.57
C SER A 171 -0.43 16.35 -27.37
N ILE A 172 -0.90 16.53 -26.12
CA ILE A 172 -1.97 17.44 -25.74
C ILE A 172 -1.35 18.72 -25.18
N GLY A 173 -1.79 19.87 -25.70
CA GLY A 173 -1.26 21.19 -25.34
C GLY A 173 -1.72 21.69 -23.96
N GLU A 174 -3.00 21.59 -23.66
CA GLU A 174 -3.56 21.98 -22.35
C GLU A 174 -4.10 20.75 -21.60
N HIS A 175 -3.82 20.69 -20.30
CA HIS A 175 -4.26 19.62 -19.41
C HIS A 175 -5.35 20.11 -18.45
N ASP A 176 -6.49 19.41 -18.43
CA ASP A 176 -7.67 19.81 -17.65
C ASP A 176 -7.62 19.39 -16.17
N GLY A 177 -6.62 18.59 -15.80
CA GLY A 177 -6.57 17.77 -14.58
C GLY A 177 -5.64 18.25 -13.49
#